data_AF-A0A328FBB2-F1
#
_entry.id   AF-A0A328FBB2-F1
#
_cell.length_a   1.000
_cell.length_b   1.000
_cell.length_c   1.000
_cell.angle_alpha   90.00
_cell.angle_beta   90.00
_cell.angle_gamma   90.00
#
_symmetry.space_group_name_H-M   'P 1'
#
loop_
_entity.id
_entity.type
_entity.pdbx_description
1 polymer ?
#
loop_
_entity_poly.entity_id
_entity_poly.type
_entity_poly.pdbx_seq_one_letter_code
_entity_poly.pdbx_strand_id
1 'polypeptide(L)'
;MKKLTRQIHLIVLALATLALVCMGAGEAFAQLTPDEKTEIENAAATGNTEAVEAAVQTAIKRAVAAGENPETIASEAISTVVHAAVEAGQDVAAITKAASSGAILGAVEAAVTTGQDVAAITKAASFGATSGAVEAAVTTGQDVAAITKAASFGATSGAVEAAETTSQDVAAITEAASSGATSGAVEAAETTGQDVAAITEAASSGATSGAVEATETPTKIEPAEPVPEIEPPITQDESEASPSA
;
A
#
# COMPACT_ATOMS: atom_id res chain seq x y z
N MET A 1 -8.63 58.99 20.39
CA MET A 1 -7.81 58.62 19.21
C MET A 1 -6.99 57.35 19.41
N LYS A 2 -6.22 57.18 20.52
CA LYS A 2 -5.39 55.98 20.76
C LYS A 2 -6.12 54.61 20.78
N LYS A 3 -7.38 54.56 21.22
CA LYS A 3 -8.19 53.31 21.21
C LYS A 3 -8.57 52.86 19.80
N LEU A 4 -8.83 53.80 18.89
CA LEU A 4 -9.24 53.50 17.52
C LEU A 4 -8.08 52.91 16.70
N THR A 5 -6.87 53.47 16.88
CA THR A 5 -5.65 52.98 16.21
C THR A 5 -5.29 51.54 16.64
N ARG A 6 -5.48 51.21 17.92
CA ARG A 6 -5.20 49.86 18.47
C ARG A 6 -6.23 48.82 17.99
N GLN A 7 -7.49 49.24 17.82
CA GLN A 7 -8.55 48.37 17.31
C GLN A 7 -8.38 48.08 15.81
N ILE A 8 -7.97 49.07 15.03
CA ILE A 8 -7.64 48.88 13.60
C ILE A 8 -6.43 47.94 13.45
N HIS A 9 -5.39 48.09 14.27
CA HIS A 9 -4.25 47.17 14.26
C HIS A 9 -4.64 45.72 14.60
N LEU A 10 -5.52 45.52 15.59
CA LEU A 10 -6.00 44.18 15.94
C LEU A 10 -6.86 43.54 14.84
N ILE A 11 -7.67 44.34 14.15
CA ILE A 11 -8.49 43.86 13.02
C ILE A 11 -7.62 43.52 11.81
N VAL A 12 -6.60 44.33 11.51
CA VAL A 12 -5.65 44.06 10.43
C VAL A 12 -4.80 42.82 10.75
N LEU A 13 -4.37 42.65 12.00
CA LEU A 13 -3.65 41.45 12.42
C LEU A 13 -4.52 40.20 12.37
N ALA A 14 -5.79 40.29 12.81
CA ALA A 14 -6.75 39.19 12.74
C ALA A 14 -7.10 38.81 11.29
N LEU A 15 -7.20 39.80 10.39
CA LEU A 15 -7.40 39.56 8.96
C LEU A 15 -6.15 39.00 8.27
N ALA A 16 -4.95 39.40 8.69
CA ALA A 16 -3.70 38.82 8.20
C ALA A 16 -3.52 37.37 8.66
N THR A 17 -3.90 37.03 9.89
CA THR A 17 -3.90 35.63 10.36
C THR A 17 -4.97 34.80 9.68
N LEU A 18 -6.14 35.39 9.38
CA LEU A 18 -7.21 34.68 8.65
C LEU A 18 -6.84 34.48 7.16
N ALA A 19 -6.15 35.43 6.54
CA ALA A 19 -5.61 35.29 5.19
C ALA A 19 -4.49 34.24 5.11
N LEU A 20 -3.65 34.12 6.16
CA LEU A 20 -2.64 33.06 6.24
C LEU A 20 -3.26 31.65 6.36
N VAL A 21 -4.45 31.54 6.96
CA VAL A 21 -5.22 30.28 7.05
C VAL A 21 -5.97 29.97 5.74
N CYS A 22 -6.23 30.96 4.88
CA CYS A 22 -6.95 30.77 3.61
C CYS A 22 -6.06 30.59 2.37
N MET A 23 -4.72 30.56 2.52
CA MET A 23 -3.78 30.28 1.42
C MET A 23 -3.35 28.80 1.34
N GLY A 24 -4.15 27.88 1.89
CA GLY A 24 -3.91 26.43 1.87
C GLY A 24 -4.74 25.64 0.85
N ALA A 25 -5.32 26.29 -0.16
CA ALA A 25 -6.02 25.59 -1.25
C ALA A 25 -5.08 25.51 -2.47
N GLY A 26 -4.27 24.47 -2.56
CA GLY A 26 -3.47 24.25 -3.77
C GLY A 26 -2.47 23.10 -3.73
N GLU A 27 -1.92 22.77 -2.55
CA GLU A 27 -1.04 21.60 -2.39
C GLU A 27 -1.60 20.77 -1.24
N ALA A 28 -2.24 19.65 -1.57
CA ALA A 28 -2.49 18.62 -0.59
C ALA A 28 -1.12 18.14 -0.10
N PHE A 29 -0.70 18.59 1.08
CA PHE A 29 0.45 18.01 1.75
C PHE A 29 0.14 16.53 1.91
N ALA A 30 0.90 15.66 1.23
CA ALA A 30 0.74 14.23 1.32
C ALA A 30 0.96 13.81 2.78
N GLN A 31 -0.12 13.52 3.50
CA GLN A 31 -0.11 13.21 4.91
C GLN A 31 -1.24 12.25 5.27
N LEU A 32 -0.93 11.27 6.11
CA LEU A 32 -1.95 10.44 6.73
C LEU A 32 -2.90 11.31 7.53
N THR A 33 -4.19 11.04 7.41
CA THR A 33 -5.16 11.66 8.31
C THR A 33 -4.96 11.13 9.73
N PRO A 34 -5.35 11.89 10.78
CA PRO A 34 -5.22 11.45 12.16
C PRO A 34 -5.91 10.11 12.45
N ASP A 35 -7.05 9.87 11.81
CA ASP A 35 -7.82 8.63 11.97
C ASP A 35 -7.09 7.45 11.33
N GLU A 36 -6.57 7.60 10.09
CA GLU A 36 -5.77 6.58 9.42
C GLU A 36 -4.50 6.24 10.19
N LYS A 37 -3.82 7.26 10.71
CA LYS A 37 -2.64 7.07 11.56
C LYS A 37 -2.97 6.24 12.78
N THR A 38 -4.07 6.59 13.48
CA THR A 38 -4.52 5.85 14.67
C THR A 38 -4.89 4.40 14.34
N GLU A 39 -5.53 4.17 13.20
CA GLU A 39 -5.91 2.83 12.75
C GLU A 39 -4.67 1.97 12.45
N ILE A 40 -3.71 2.52 11.73
CA ILE A 40 -2.43 1.89 11.41
C ILE A 40 -1.65 1.56 12.69
N GLU A 41 -1.53 2.52 13.62
CA GLU A 41 -0.85 2.32 14.91
C GLU A 41 -1.50 1.21 15.73
N ASN A 42 -2.83 1.19 15.81
CA ASN A 42 -3.57 0.16 16.52
C ASN A 42 -3.37 -1.22 15.87
N ALA A 43 -3.45 -1.31 14.53
CA ALA A 43 -3.22 -2.54 13.82
C ALA A 43 -1.81 -3.08 14.09
N ALA A 44 -0.79 -2.22 13.95
CA ALA A 44 0.61 -2.59 14.21
C ALA A 44 0.85 -3.01 15.66
N ALA A 45 0.25 -2.31 16.63
CA ALA A 45 0.39 -2.64 18.05
C ALA A 45 -0.21 -4.01 18.43
N THR A 46 -1.18 -4.50 17.66
CA THR A 46 -1.76 -5.84 17.88
C THR A 46 -0.94 -6.98 17.29
N GLY A 47 0.02 -6.66 16.40
CA GLY A 47 0.79 -7.66 15.65
C GLY A 47 -0.01 -8.40 14.58
N ASN A 48 -1.24 -7.98 14.29
CA ASN A 48 -2.08 -8.57 13.27
C ASN A 48 -1.68 -8.06 11.88
N THR A 49 -0.97 -8.91 11.12
CA THR A 49 -0.46 -8.57 9.79
C THR A 49 -1.57 -8.28 8.79
N GLU A 50 -2.69 -9.01 8.83
CA GLU A 50 -3.82 -8.75 7.92
C GLU A 50 -4.47 -7.40 8.20
N ALA A 51 -4.62 -7.03 9.47
CA ALA A 51 -5.16 -5.73 9.86
C ALA A 51 -4.22 -4.58 9.44
N VAL A 52 -2.91 -4.79 9.55
CA VAL A 52 -1.90 -3.80 9.13
C VAL A 52 -1.95 -3.60 7.62
N GLU A 53 -1.97 -4.69 6.85
CA GLU A 53 -2.08 -4.64 5.39
C GLU A 53 -3.34 -3.87 4.97
N ALA A 54 -4.50 -4.23 5.53
CA ALA A 54 -5.78 -3.60 5.20
C ALA A 54 -5.85 -2.11 5.58
N ALA A 55 -5.33 -1.74 6.75
CA ALA A 55 -5.31 -0.35 7.21
C ALA A 55 -4.41 0.52 6.30
N VAL A 56 -3.21 0.03 6.00
CA VAL A 56 -2.27 0.73 5.11
C VAL A 56 -2.84 0.78 3.69
N GLN A 57 -3.38 -0.31 3.16
CA GLN A 57 -4.03 -0.34 1.85
C GLN A 57 -5.12 0.72 1.75
N THR A 58 -5.99 0.80 2.75
CA THR A 58 -7.11 1.76 2.78
C THR A 58 -6.58 3.20 2.73
N ALA A 59 -5.59 3.52 3.57
CA ALA A 59 -5.02 4.85 3.65
C ALA A 59 -4.32 5.26 2.34
N ILE A 60 -3.47 4.37 1.79
CA ILE A 60 -2.74 4.65 0.54
C ILE A 60 -3.71 4.75 -0.64
N LYS A 61 -4.72 3.88 -0.72
CA LYS A 61 -5.73 3.92 -1.78
C LYS A 61 -6.48 5.25 -1.79
N ARG A 62 -6.89 5.75 -0.62
CA ARG A 62 -7.53 7.05 -0.48
C ARG A 62 -6.58 8.18 -0.91
N ALA A 63 -5.35 8.18 -0.39
CA ALA A 63 -4.36 9.23 -0.67
C ALA A 63 -4.04 9.34 -2.17
N VAL A 64 -3.74 8.21 -2.82
CA VAL A 64 -3.45 8.16 -4.25
C VAL A 64 -4.68 8.56 -5.08
N ALA A 65 -5.88 8.16 -4.68
CA ALA A 65 -7.10 8.59 -5.35
C ALA A 65 -7.37 10.11 -5.19
N ALA A 66 -6.89 10.72 -4.11
CA ALA A 66 -6.91 12.16 -3.89
C ALA A 66 -5.79 12.91 -4.63
N GLY A 67 -4.89 12.20 -5.32
CA GLY A 67 -3.75 12.78 -6.05
C GLY A 67 -2.56 13.14 -5.16
N GLU A 68 -2.49 12.59 -3.94
CA GLU A 68 -1.32 12.75 -3.07
C GLU A 68 -0.13 11.91 -3.57
N ASN A 69 1.08 12.28 -3.15
CA ASN A 69 2.28 11.56 -3.57
C ASN A 69 2.35 10.17 -2.90
N PRO A 70 2.28 9.06 -3.67
CA PRO A 70 2.37 7.69 -3.12
C PRO A 70 3.69 7.42 -2.40
N GLU A 71 4.78 8.07 -2.79
CA GLU A 71 6.09 7.92 -2.15
C GLU A 71 6.06 8.43 -0.72
N THR A 72 5.61 9.67 -0.54
CA THR A 72 5.56 10.32 0.78
C THR A 72 4.59 9.60 1.71
N ILE A 73 3.40 9.25 1.23
CA ILE A 73 2.38 8.63 2.06
C ILE A 73 2.72 7.18 2.43
N ALA A 74 3.36 6.41 1.52
CA ALA A 74 3.86 5.08 1.84
C ALA A 74 5.00 5.16 2.87
N SER A 75 5.94 6.09 2.72
CA SER A 75 7.04 6.28 3.68
C SER A 75 6.51 6.63 5.07
N GLU A 76 5.53 7.54 5.16
CA GLU A 76 4.91 7.91 6.44
C GLU A 76 4.16 6.73 7.08
N ALA A 77 3.39 5.98 6.28
CA ALA A 77 2.67 4.80 6.76
C ALA A 77 3.62 3.73 7.29
N ILE A 78 4.67 3.38 6.53
CA ILE A 78 5.64 2.37 6.97
C ILE A 78 6.41 2.83 8.20
N SER A 79 6.81 4.10 8.27
CA SER A 79 7.48 4.63 9.46
C SER A 79 6.57 4.54 10.69
N THR A 80 5.30 4.91 10.55
CA THR A 80 4.28 4.79 11.61
C THR A 80 4.15 3.34 12.08
N VAL A 81 4.02 2.40 11.14
CA VAL A 81 3.93 0.96 11.41
C VAL A 81 5.15 0.46 12.20
N VAL A 82 6.35 0.78 11.75
CA VAL A 82 7.60 0.32 12.36
C VAL A 82 7.71 0.84 13.80
N HIS A 83 7.44 2.12 14.04
CA HIS A 83 7.47 2.69 15.39
C HIS A 83 6.46 2.01 16.31
N ALA A 84 5.20 1.89 15.88
CA ALA A 84 4.16 1.26 16.67
C ALA A 84 4.45 -0.23 16.97
N ALA A 85 4.97 -0.97 15.99
CA ALA A 85 5.38 -2.36 16.17
C ALA A 85 6.53 -2.50 17.19
N VAL A 86 7.53 -1.63 17.12
CA VAL A 86 8.65 -1.62 18.07
C VAL A 86 8.18 -1.28 19.48
N GLU A 87 7.36 -0.24 19.63
CA GLU A 87 6.81 0.17 20.94
C GLU A 87 5.96 -0.93 21.57
N ALA A 88 5.21 -1.68 20.76
CA ALA A 88 4.40 -2.81 21.20
C ALA A 88 5.16 -4.14 21.31
N GLY A 89 6.46 -4.18 20.96
CA GLY A 89 7.30 -5.37 21.04
C GLY A 89 6.92 -6.49 20.07
N GLN A 90 6.41 -6.13 18.89
CA GLN A 90 5.95 -7.07 17.86
C GLN A 90 7.07 -7.48 16.89
N ASP A 91 6.76 -8.44 16.01
CA ASP A 91 7.64 -8.80 14.88
C ASP A 91 7.62 -7.70 13.81
N VAL A 92 8.58 -6.78 13.93
CA VAL A 92 8.70 -5.60 13.05
C VAL A 92 8.89 -6.00 11.59
N ALA A 93 9.61 -7.10 11.31
CA ALA A 93 9.85 -7.53 9.93
C ALA A 93 8.55 -8.06 9.30
N ALA A 94 7.82 -8.93 9.98
CA ALA A 94 6.55 -9.46 9.49
C ALA A 94 5.51 -8.34 9.26
N ILE A 95 5.42 -7.40 10.20
CA ILE A 95 4.51 -6.26 10.11
C ILE A 95 4.93 -5.30 8.99
N THR A 96 6.22 -5.02 8.82
CA THR A 96 6.72 -4.18 7.72
C THR A 96 6.43 -4.81 6.36
N LYS A 97 6.59 -6.15 6.23
CA LYS A 97 6.20 -6.90 5.03
C LYS A 97 4.71 -6.69 4.72
N ALA A 98 3.83 -6.89 5.69
CA ALA A 98 2.39 -6.73 5.51
C ALA A 98 2.00 -5.28 5.14
N ALA A 99 2.55 -4.30 5.85
CA ALA A 99 2.31 -2.89 5.55
C ALA A 99 2.76 -2.50 4.14
N SER A 100 3.93 -2.97 3.71
CA SER A 100 4.46 -2.68 2.38
C SER A 100 3.62 -3.33 1.29
N SER A 101 3.11 -4.56 1.52
CA SER A 101 2.14 -5.22 0.64
C SER A 101 0.86 -4.37 0.50
N GLY A 102 0.29 -3.96 1.63
CA GLY A 102 -0.91 -3.12 1.67
C GLY A 102 -0.72 -1.80 0.95
N ALA A 103 0.43 -1.15 1.13
CA ALA A 103 0.74 0.09 0.44
C ALA A 103 0.72 -0.06 -1.08
N ILE A 104 1.28 -1.15 -1.61
CA ILE A 104 1.28 -1.40 -3.06
C ILE A 104 -0.11 -1.77 -3.57
N LEU A 105 -0.84 -2.64 -2.87
CA LEU A 105 -2.22 -2.98 -3.20
C LEU A 105 -3.07 -1.71 -3.31
N GLY A 106 -3.01 -0.84 -2.30
CA GLY A 106 -3.80 0.39 -2.24
C GLY A 106 -3.43 1.35 -3.37
N ALA A 107 -2.14 1.51 -3.64
CA ALA A 107 -1.62 2.39 -4.68
C ALA A 107 -2.04 1.92 -6.09
N VAL A 108 -1.89 0.63 -6.39
CA VAL A 108 -2.27 0.05 -7.69
C VAL A 108 -3.77 0.14 -7.92
N GLU A 109 -4.58 -0.27 -6.94
CA GLU A 109 -6.04 -0.20 -7.05
C GLU A 109 -6.53 1.24 -7.27
N ALA A 110 -5.95 2.20 -6.56
CA ALA A 110 -6.27 3.62 -6.74
C ALA A 110 -5.84 4.11 -8.13
N ALA A 111 -4.63 3.78 -8.57
CA ALA A 111 -4.13 4.18 -9.88
C ALA A 111 -5.03 3.67 -11.01
N VAL A 112 -5.42 2.38 -10.96
CA VAL A 112 -6.35 1.78 -11.91
C VAL A 112 -7.70 2.48 -11.88
N THR A 113 -8.26 2.68 -10.69
CA THR A 113 -9.58 3.32 -10.51
C THR A 113 -9.62 4.75 -11.04
N THR A 114 -8.50 5.48 -10.90
CA THR A 114 -8.40 6.89 -11.29
C THR A 114 -7.77 7.12 -12.66
N GLY A 115 -7.33 6.05 -13.34
CA GLY A 115 -6.69 6.12 -14.66
C GLY A 115 -5.28 6.74 -14.64
N GLN A 116 -4.58 6.67 -13.51
CA GLN A 116 -3.19 7.09 -13.39
C GLN A 116 -2.23 6.03 -13.96
N ASP A 117 -0.97 6.40 -14.18
CA ASP A 117 0.07 5.46 -14.58
C ASP A 117 0.36 4.49 -13.43
N VAL A 118 -0.12 3.25 -13.57
CA VAL A 118 -0.02 2.22 -12.55
C VAL A 118 1.44 1.90 -12.24
N ALA A 119 2.30 1.75 -13.25
CA ALA A 119 3.71 1.42 -13.03
C ALA A 119 4.45 2.54 -12.31
N ALA A 120 4.19 3.80 -12.67
CA ALA A 120 4.79 4.95 -11.99
C ALA A 120 4.34 5.03 -10.52
N ILE A 121 3.04 4.85 -10.25
CA ILE A 121 2.49 4.87 -8.90
C ILE A 121 3.02 3.71 -8.05
N THR A 122 3.08 2.50 -8.60
CA THR A 122 3.67 1.33 -7.92
C THR A 122 5.13 1.57 -7.56
N LYS A 123 5.91 2.11 -8.51
CA LYS A 123 7.33 2.42 -8.28
C LYS A 123 7.49 3.43 -7.13
N ALA A 124 6.71 4.50 -7.14
CA ALA A 124 6.77 5.53 -6.12
C ALA A 124 6.32 5.02 -4.74
N ALA A 125 5.22 4.27 -4.66
CA ALA A 125 4.78 3.66 -3.41
C ALA A 125 5.83 2.67 -2.85
N SER A 126 6.46 1.87 -3.72
CA SER A 126 7.48 0.91 -3.33
C SER A 126 8.78 1.56 -2.86
N PHE A 127 9.16 2.66 -3.53
CA PHE A 127 10.24 3.53 -3.07
C PHE A 127 9.94 4.01 -1.65
N GLY A 128 8.79 4.66 -1.45
CA GLY A 128 8.40 5.23 -0.17
C GLY A 128 8.34 4.19 0.95
N ALA A 129 7.74 3.03 0.66
CA ALA A 129 7.66 1.95 1.62
C ALA A 129 9.05 1.47 2.07
N THR A 130 9.99 1.30 1.14
CA THR A 130 11.33 0.82 1.46
C THR A 130 12.20 1.89 2.11
N SER A 131 12.13 3.15 1.65
CA SER A 131 12.86 4.25 2.27
C SER A 131 12.38 4.51 3.70
N GLY A 132 11.06 4.55 3.92
CA GLY A 132 10.45 4.71 5.24
C GLY A 132 10.81 3.56 6.18
N ALA A 133 10.89 2.33 5.66
CA ALA A 133 11.34 1.17 6.42
C ALA A 133 12.80 1.31 6.91
N VAL A 134 13.71 1.72 6.02
CA VAL A 134 15.14 1.94 6.35
C VAL A 134 15.28 3.03 7.41
N GLU A 135 14.67 4.19 7.19
CA GLU A 135 14.76 5.33 8.11
C GLU A 135 14.17 5.00 9.48
N ALA A 136 13.03 4.33 9.51
CA ALA A 136 12.40 3.92 10.76
C ALA A 136 13.20 2.84 11.48
N ALA A 137 13.79 1.87 10.77
CA ALA A 137 14.66 0.86 11.37
C ALA A 137 15.89 1.50 12.03
N VAL A 138 16.52 2.47 11.35
CA VAL A 138 17.64 3.24 11.93
C VAL A 138 17.20 4.00 13.18
N THR A 139 16.07 4.70 13.09
CA THR A 139 15.53 5.52 14.19
C THR A 139 15.18 4.69 15.43
N THR A 140 14.64 3.48 15.21
CA THR A 140 14.20 2.56 16.26
C THR A 140 15.27 1.55 16.69
N GLY A 141 16.46 1.59 16.08
CA GLY A 141 17.57 0.70 16.38
C GLY A 141 17.35 -0.77 15.99
N GLN A 142 16.49 -1.02 15.01
CA GLN A 142 16.23 -2.36 14.46
C GLN A 142 17.29 -2.75 13.42
N ASP A 143 17.29 -4.03 13.02
CA ASP A 143 18.13 -4.52 11.93
C ASP A 143 17.65 -3.94 10.59
N VAL A 144 18.38 -2.94 10.09
CA VAL A 144 18.04 -2.22 8.84
C VAL A 144 17.98 -3.17 7.65
N ALA A 145 18.89 -4.14 7.53
CA ALA A 145 18.91 -5.06 6.39
C ALA A 145 17.70 -6.00 6.43
N ALA A 146 17.36 -6.53 7.60
CA ALA A 146 16.18 -7.37 7.77
C ALA A 146 14.88 -6.62 7.44
N ILE A 147 14.73 -5.39 7.94
CA ILE A 147 13.55 -4.56 7.71
C ILE A 147 13.45 -4.11 6.24
N THR A 148 14.57 -3.73 5.61
CA THR A 148 14.63 -3.43 4.17
C THR A 148 14.17 -4.63 3.35
N LYS A 149 14.72 -5.82 3.65
CA LYS A 149 14.35 -7.05 2.96
C LYS A 149 12.86 -7.34 3.09
N ALA A 150 12.29 -7.16 4.28
CA ALA A 150 10.87 -7.36 4.52
C ALA A 150 10.00 -6.35 3.75
N ALA A 151 10.37 -5.08 3.72
CA ALA A 151 9.65 -4.05 2.97
C ALA A 151 9.67 -4.35 1.46
N SER A 152 10.84 -4.64 0.90
CA SER A 152 10.98 -4.97 -0.52
C SER A 152 10.28 -6.27 -0.90
N PHE A 153 10.28 -7.26 0.01
CA PHE A 153 9.47 -8.46 -0.13
C PHE A 153 7.99 -8.07 -0.26
N GLY A 154 7.45 -7.38 0.74
CA GLY A 154 6.03 -7.03 0.82
C GLY A 154 5.58 -6.21 -0.38
N ALA A 155 6.39 -5.22 -0.77
CA ALA A 155 6.08 -4.41 -1.94
C ALA A 155 6.01 -5.24 -3.23
N THR A 156 6.90 -6.22 -3.40
CA THR A 156 6.94 -7.03 -4.62
C THR A 156 5.87 -8.13 -4.62
N SER A 157 5.55 -8.73 -3.47
CA SER A 157 4.42 -9.67 -3.37
C SER A 157 3.07 -8.96 -3.55
N GLY A 158 2.89 -7.80 -2.90
CA GLY A 158 1.68 -6.99 -3.06
C GLY A 158 1.52 -6.45 -4.49
N ALA A 159 2.62 -6.21 -5.21
CA ALA A 159 2.60 -5.87 -6.63
C ALA A 159 2.04 -6.99 -7.50
N VAL A 160 2.44 -8.24 -7.26
CA VAL A 160 1.90 -9.41 -7.98
C VAL A 160 0.40 -9.54 -7.70
N GLU A 161 0.01 -9.54 -6.43
CA GLU A 161 -1.39 -9.68 -6.03
C GLU A 161 -2.27 -8.55 -6.58
N ALA A 162 -1.78 -7.31 -6.52
CA ALA A 162 -2.51 -6.15 -7.04
C ALA A 162 -2.66 -6.23 -8.56
N ALA A 163 -1.62 -6.64 -9.28
CA ALA A 163 -1.67 -6.80 -10.73
C ALA A 163 -2.68 -7.87 -11.14
N GLU A 164 -2.71 -9.01 -10.44
CA GLU A 164 -3.71 -10.07 -10.66
C GLU A 164 -5.13 -9.58 -10.38
N THR A 165 -5.34 -8.95 -9.22
CA THR A 165 -6.65 -8.41 -8.78
C THR A 165 -7.18 -7.37 -9.75
N THR A 166 -6.30 -6.55 -10.34
CA THR A 166 -6.67 -5.47 -11.27
C THR A 166 -6.52 -5.84 -12.75
N SER A 167 -6.23 -7.12 -13.06
CA SER A 167 -6.01 -7.62 -14.43
C SER A 167 -4.97 -6.81 -15.22
N GLN A 168 -3.91 -6.35 -14.55
CA GLN A 168 -2.79 -5.63 -15.15
C GLN A 168 -1.63 -6.59 -15.48
N ASP A 169 -0.63 -6.07 -16.20
CA ASP A 169 0.60 -6.82 -16.49
C ASP A 169 1.41 -7.03 -15.21
N VAL A 170 1.39 -8.26 -14.70
CA VAL A 170 2.14 -8.69 -13.51
C VAL A 170 3.63 -8.37 -13.65
N ALA A 171 4.24 -8.68 -14.79
CA ALA A 171 5.69 -8.48 -14.96
C ALA A 171 6.05 -6.99 -14.87
N ALA A 172 5.27 -6.13 -15.52
CA ALA A 172 5.52 -4.69 -15.51
C ALA A 172 5.36 -4.08 -14.10
N ILE A 173 4.31 -4.47 -13.36
CA ILE A 173 4.05 -3.94 -12.01
C ILE A 173 5.05 -4.49 -11.00
N THR A 174 5.41 -5.78 -11.07
CA THR A 174 6.46 -6.38 -10.24
C THR A 174 7.83 -5.74 -10.50
N GLU A 175 8.18 -5.47 -11.76
CA GLU A 175 9.42 -4.75 -12.11
C GLU A 175 9.42 -3.32 -11.55
N ALA A 176 8.30 -2.61 -11.68
CA ALA A 176 8.14 -1.27 -11.11
C ALA A 176 8.33 -1.27 -9.59
N ALA A 177 7.71 -2.22 -8.88
CA ALA A 177 7.85 -2.37 -7.44
C ALA A 177 9.30 -2.70 -7.05
N SER A 178 9.94 -3.65 -7.71
CA SER A 178 11.35 -4.03 -7.44
C SER A 178 12.30 -2.85 -7.67
N SER A 179 12.12 -2.11 -8.78
CA SER A 179 12.91 -0.91 -9.10
C SER A 179 12.71 0.18 -8.05
N GLY A 180 11.46 0.43 -7.64
CA GLY A 180 11.12 1.40 -6.60
C GLY A 180 11.78 1.05 -5.26
N ALA A 181 11.60 -0.19 -4.80
CA ALA A 181 12.16 -0.68 -3.55
C ALA A 181 13.69 -0.54 -3.51
N THR A 182 14.37 -0.97 -4.58
CA THR A 182 15.83 -0.87 -4.67
C THR A 182 16.29 0.59 -4.65
N SER A 183 15.60 1.48 -5.36
CA SER A 183 15.94 2.91 -5.40
C SER A 183 15.73 3.57 -4.04
N GLY A 184 14.61 3.29 -3.37
CA GLY A 184 14.31 3.81 -2.02
C GLY A 184 15.30 3.31 -0.97
N ALA A 185 15.73 2.05 -1.09
CA ALA A 185 16.75 1.46 -0.23
C ALA A 185 18.10 2.17 -0.38
N VAL A 186 18.53 2.45 -1.62
CA VAL A 186 19.78 3.18 -1.90
C VAL A 186 19.72 4.58 -1.30
N GLU A 187 18.68 5.35 -1.61
CA GLU A 187 18.57 6.74 -1.16
C GLU A 187 18.50 6.85 0.37
N ALA A 188 17.71 5.98 1.00
CA ALA A 188 17.62 5.98 2.46
C ALA A 188 18.92 5.51 3.12
N ALA A 189 19.64 4.55 2.54
CA ALA A 189 20.95 4.13 3.05
C ALA A 189 21.98 5.27 2.99
N GLU A 190 22.01 6.01 1.87
CA GLU A 190 22.87 7.20 1.74
C GLU A 190 22.50 8.27 2.78
N THR A 191 21.20 8.55 2.94
CA THR A 191 20.68 9.55 3.87
C THR A 191 20.98 9.20 5.33
N THR A 192 20.86 7.93 5.69
CA THR A 192 21.07 7.44 7.06
C THR A 192 22.51 7.00 7.35
N GLY A 193 23.40 7.07 6.35
CA GLY A 193 24.80 6.68 6.48
C GLY A 193 25.02 5.18 6.66
N GLN A 194 24.09 4.34 6.20
CA GLN A 194 24.22 2.89 6.21
C GLN A 194 25.05 2.39 5.02
N ASP A 195 25.46 1.12 5.06
CA ASP A 195 26.15 0.49 3.93
C ASP A 195 25.17 0.30 2.76
N VAL A 196 25.28 1.16 1.75
CA VAL A 196 24.45 1.13 0.54
C VAL A 196 24.48 -0.23 -0.14
N ALA A 197 25.64 -0.91 -0.21
CA ALA A 197 25.74 -2.19 -0.89
C ALA A 197 24.93 -3.27 -0.14
N ALA A 198 25.10 -3.34 1.18
CA ALA A 198 24.37 -4.30 2.01
C ALA A 198 22.85 -4.06 1.97
N ILE A 199 22.41 -2.79 2.04
CA ILE A 199 21.00 -2.43 2.02
C ILE A 199 20.38 -2.66 0.63
N THR A 200 21.12 -2.38 -0.45
CA THR A 200 20.68 -2.69 -1.83
C THR A 200 20.54 -4.20 -2.05
N GLU A 201 21.48 -4.99 -1.53
CA GLU A 201 21.41 -6.46 -1.60
C GLU A 201 20.21 -7.00 -0.83
N ALA A 202 19.94 -6.46 0.36
CA ALA A 202 18.77 -6.82 1.16
C ALA A 202 17.46 -6.52 0.41
N ALA A 203 17.35 -5.33 -0.19
CA ALA A 203 16.18 -4.95 -1.00
C ALA A 203 16.00 -5.86 -2.21
N SER A 204 17.08 -6.11 -2.97
CA SER A 204 17.06 -6.96 -4.16
C SER A 204 16.69 -8.41 -3.82
N SER A 205 17.24 -8.94 -2.71
CA SER A 205 16.90 -10.26 -2.19
C SER A 205 15.43 -10.33 -1.77
N GLY A 206 14.95 -9.32 -1.05
CA GLY A 206 13.56 -9.21 -0.62
C GLY A 206 12.61 -9.21 -1.80
N ALA A 207 12.85 -8.34 -2.79
CA ALA A 207 12.02 -8.25 -3.98
C ALA A 207 11.97 -9.58 -4.76
N THR A 208 13.12 -10.23 -4.95
CA THR A 208 13.18 -11.54 -5.62
C THR A 208 12.36 -12.59 -4.87
N SER A 209 12.51 -12.67 -3.54
CA SER A 209 11.74 -13.61 -2.73
C SER A 209 10.23 -13.30 -2.76
N GLY A 210 9.85 -12.02 -2.72
CA GLY A 210 8.46 -11.58 -2.80
C GLY A 210 7.79 -11.96 -4.10
N ALA A 211 8.48 -11.77 -5.23
CA ALA A 211 7.99 -12.19 -6.54
C ALA A 211 7.81 -13.72 -6.62
N VAL A 212 8.79 -14.49 -6.15
CA VAL A 212 8.74 -15.96 -6.19
C VAL A 212 7.58 -16.50 -5.35
N GLU A 213 7.47 -16.10 -4.08
CA GLU A 213 6.42 -16.59 -3.17
C GLU A 213 5.01 -16.28 -3.70
N ALA A 214 4.81 -15.07 -4.23
CA ALA A 214 3.53 -14.68 -4.79
C ALA A 214 3.14 -15.52 -6.03
N THR A 215 4.11 -15.92 -6.87
CA THR A 215 3.84 -16.78 -8.04
C THR A 215 3.69 -18.28 -7.71
N GLU A 216 4.23 -18.73 -6.57
CA GLU A 216 4.14 -20.13 -6.12
C GLU A 216 2.88 -20.43 -5.30
N THR A 217 2.19 -19.40 -4.83
CA THR A 217 0.90 -19.56 -4.17
C THR A 217 -0.16 -19.75 -5.26
N PRO A 218 -0.74 -20.95 -5.46
CA PRO A 218 -1.82 -21.06 -6.43
C PRO A 218 -2.94 -20.17 -5.93
N THR A 219 -3.30 -19.14 -6.71
CA THR A 219 -4.59 -18.47 -6.63
C THR A 219 -5.62 -19.53 -6.30
N LYS A 220 -6.35 -19.36 -5.20
CA LYS A 220 -7.57 -20.10 -4.92
C LYS A 220 -8.53 -19.79 -6.06
N ILE A 221 -8.37 -20.49 -7.18
CA ILE A 221 -9.43 -20.68 -8.15
C ILE A 221 -10.46 -21.46 -7.35
N GLU A 222 -11.49 -20.77 -6.86
CA GLU A 222 -12.71 -21.47 -6.48
C GLU A 222 -13.05 -22.37 -7.68
N PRO A 223 -13.05 -23.70 -7.51
CA PRO A 223 -13.37 -24.58 -8.61
C PRO A 223 -14.73 -24.14 -9.12
N ALA A 224 -14.76 -23.72 -10.40
CA ALA A 224 -15.98 -23.33 -11.08
C ALA A 224 -17.07 -24.34 -10.71
N GLU A 225 -18.19 -23.83 -10.20
CA GLU A 225 -19.33 -24.67 -9.87
C GLU A 225 -19.61 -25.63 -11.03
N PRO A 226 -19.81 -26.93 -10.75
CA PRO A 226 -20.02 -27.90 -11.80
C PRO A 226 -21.22 -27.46 -12.65
N VAL A 227 -20.96 -27.23 -13.94
CA VAL A 227 -22.01 -26.96 -14.93
C VAL A 227 -23.05 -28.08 -14.79
N PRO A 228 -24.34 -27.77 -14.55
CA PRO A 228 -25.34 -28.81 -14.39
C PRO A 228 -25.42 -29.63 -15.68
N GLU A 229 -25.22 -30.93 -15.54
CA GLU A 229 -25.39 -31.92 -16.60
C GLU A 229 -26.84 -31.85 -17.09
N ILE A 230 -27.04 -31.35 -18.30
CA ILE A 230 -28.37 -31.29 -18.92
C ILE A 230 -28.77 -32.73 -19.24
N GLU A 231 -29.61 -33.32 -18.40
CA GLU A 231 -30.27 -34.59 -18.71
C GLU A 231 -31.00 -34.48 -20.07
N PRO A 232 -30.80 -35.43 -20.99
CA PRO A 232 -31.49 -35.39 -22.28
C PRO A 232 -33.01 -35.51 -22.08
N PRO A 233 -33.82 -34.81 -22.89
CA PRO A 233 -35.26 -34.82 -22.75
C PRO A 233 -35.82 -36.23 -22.93
N ILE A 234 -36.62 -36.66 -21.94
CA ILE A 234 -37.37 -37.91 -21.98
C ILE A 234 -38.40 -37.78 -23.11
N THR A 235 -38.18 -38.44 -24.24
CA THR A 235 -39.22 -38.62 -25.26
C THR A 235 -40.35 -39.46 -24.67
N GLN A 236 -41.47 -38.82 -24.37
CA GLN A 236 -42.74 -39.48 -24.11
C GLN A 236 -43.20 -40.11 -25.43
N ASP A 237 -43.18 -41.44 -25.49
CA ASP A 237 -43.80 -42.23 -26.55
C ASP A 237 -45.32 -42.24 -26.31
N GLU A 238 -46.00 -41.22 -26.83
CA GLU A 238 -47.45 -41.25 -27.03
C GLU A 238 -47.74 -41.84 -28.41
N SER A 239 -47.97 -43.15 -28.46
CA SER A 239 -48.72 -43.77 -29.55
C SER A 239 -49.91 -44.52 -28.97
N GLU A 240 -51.04 -43.87 -29.16
CA GLU A 240 -52.39 -44.25 -28.78
C GLU A 240 -52.78 -45.69 -29.13
N ALA A 241 -53.68 -46.20 -28.31
CA ALA A 241 -54.50 -47.36 -28.56
C ALA A 241 -55.31 -47.22 -29.86
N SER A 242 -55.62 -48.36 -30.49
CA SER A 242 -56.89 -48.53 -31.17
C SER A 242 -57.41 -49.97 -31.07
N PRO A 243 -58.74 -50.18 -31.10
CA PRO A 243 -59.42 -51.31 -30.46
C PRO A 243 -60.01 -52.34 -31.44
N SER A 244 -60.35 -53.51 -30.87
CA SER A 244 -61.35 -54.53 -31.24
C SER A 244 -61.49 -55.03 -32.69
N ALA A 245 -61.31 -56.35 -32.84
CA ALA A 245 -62.32 -57.27 -33.40
C ALA A 245 -62.13 -58.67 -32.81
#